data_AF-A0A8D0X2G8-F1
#
_entry.id   AF-A0A8D0X2G8-F1
#
_cell.length_a   1.000
_cell.length_b   1.000
_cell.length_c   1.000
_cell.angle_alpha   90.00
_cell.angle_beta   90.00
_cell.angle_gamma   90.00
#
_symmetry.space_group_name_H-M   'P 1'
#
loop_
_entity.id
_entity.type
_entity.pdbx_description
1 polymer ?
#
loop_
_entity_poly.entity_id
_entity_poly.type
_entity_poly.pdbx_seq_one_letter_code
_entity_poly.pdbx_strand_id
1 'polypeptide(L)'
;FILKYREEKPDCANPVETNAEESEPAFLIKPEDIILKEPGSSEKTLRTLLRPSDKVSNYYKTTSSEIGADVGAVLSTCHPIFGVPTIRSDIPAPRIRRISDRTNYGEDGNAYSLLYPTIFGQKGVFERDFFKTRSKKEIAEILCNIGVNLSEDEFENVWNLASKKHHRGEVCVENIRNVLDELQHAERTKCKTAV
;
A
#
# COMPACT_ATOMS: atom_id res chain seq x y z
N PHE A 1 12.22 36.57 31.31
CA PHE A 1 11.70 35.20 31.15
C PHE A 1 11.10 35.06 29.76
N ILE A 2 11.87 34.59 28.79
CA ILE A 2 11.39 34.36 27.42
C ILE A 2 10.89 32.92 27.36
N LEU A 3 9.57 32.74 27.27
CA LEU A 3 8.95 31.43 27.09
C LEU A 3 9.18 30.98 25.65
N LYS A 4 10.16 30.08 25.44
CA LYS A 4 10.29 29.29 24.22
C LYS A 4 9.07 28.38 24.12
N TYR A 5 8.07 28.75 23.33
CA TYR A 5 7.06 27.81 22.87
C TYR A 5 7.70 26.90 21.83
N ARG A 6 7.92 25.65 22.22
CA ARG A 6 8.31 24.56 21.32
C ARG A 6 7.02 24.08 20.67
N GLU A 7 6.80 24.44 19.40
CA GLU A 7 5.81 23.73 18.59
C GLU A 7 6.28 22.29 18.47
N GLU A 8 5.60 21.36 19.13
CA GLU A 8 5.64 19.96 18.75
C GLU A 8 5.00 19.85 17.38
N LYS A 9 5.84 19.76 16.34
CA LYS A 9 5.40 19.23 15.06
C LYS A 9 4.84 17.84 15.34
N PRO A 10 3.66 17.48 14.82
CA PRO A 10 3.27 16.08 14.81
C PRO A 10 4.36 15.34 14.04
N ASP A 11 5.10 14.47 14.74
CA ASP A 11 6.02 13.54 14.10
C ASP A 11 5.16 12.64 13.22
N CYS A 12 5.03 13.00 11.94
CA CYS A 12 4.55 12.10 10.91
C CYS A 12 5.65 11.06 10.69
N ALA A 13 5.74 10.09 11.61
CA ALA A 13 6.44 8.86 11.33
C ALA A 13 5.81 8.26 10.07
N ASN A 14 6.65 7.80 9.13
CA ASN A 14 6.20 7.04 7.97
C ASN A 14 5.26 5.92 8.47
N PRO A 15 4.06 5.75 7.90
CA PRO A 15 3.28 4.56 8.19
C PRO A 15 3.95 3.38 7.49
N VAL A 16 4.98 2.83 8.13
CA VAL A 16 5.28 1.42 7.98
C VAL A 16 4.13 0.69 8.68
N GLU A 17 3.15 0.35 7.85
CA GLU A 17 2.34 -0.87 7.94
C GLU A 17 1.90 -1.27 9.35
N THR A 18 0.85 -0.60 9.83
CA THR A 18 0.05 -1.17 10.92
C THR A 18 -0.71 -2.38 10.39
N ASN A 19 -0.36 -3.54 10.95
CA ASN A 19 -0.98 -4.83 10.72
C ASN A 19 -2.51 -4.76 10.85
N ALA A 20 -3.21 -5.36 9.89
CA ALA A 20 -4.65 -5.59 9.94
C ALA A 20 -4.92 -6.71 10.95
N GLU A 21 -5.09 -6.35 12.22
CA GLU A 21 -5.70 -7.23 13.22
C GLU A 21 -7.23 -7.21 13.06
N GLU A 22 -7.83 -8.37 13.28
CA GLU A 22 -9.23 -8.71 13.06
C GLU A 22 -10.18 -7.68 13.68
N SER A 23 -11.06 -7.13 12.84
CA SER A 23 -12.00 -6.10 13.23
C SER A 23 -13.12 -6.68 14.10
N GLU A 24 -13.00 -6.48 15.42
CA GLU A 24 -14.17 -6.34 16.31
C GLU A 24 -15.17 -5.35 15.69
N PRO A 25 -16.50 -5.47 15.94
CA PRO A 25 -17.47 -4.56 15.35
C PRO A 25 -17.12 -3.13 15.76
N ALA A 26 -16.58 -2.38 14.80
CA ALA A 26 -16.18 -1.00 15.00
C ALA A 26 -17.45 -0.23 15.39
N PHE A 27 -17.56 0.09 16.69
CA PHE A 27 -18.62 0.96 17.17
C PHE A 27 -18.59 2.24 16.32
N LEU A 28 -19.71 2.54 15.65
CA LEU A 28 -19.83 3.70 14.75
C LEU A 28 -19.55 5.03 15.47
N ILE A 29 -19.58 5.02 16.80
CA ILE A 29 -19.30 6.16 17.68
C ILE A 29 -18.30 5.69 18.72
N LYS A 30 -17.15 6.37 18.81
CA LYS A 30 -16.17 6.12 19.85
C LYS A 30 -16.65 6.75 21.17
N PRO A 31 -16.43 6.13 22.34
CA PRO A 31 -16.87 6.68 23.62
C PRO A 31 -16.28 8.07 23.92
N GLU A 32 -15.14 8.41 23.32
CA GLU A 32 -14.49 9.72 23.41
C GLU A 32 -15.23 10.83 22.66
N ASP A 33 -16.12 10.48 21.74
CA ASP A 33 -16.90 11.44 20.94
C ASP A 33 -18.22 11.85 21.62
N ILE A 34 -18.49 11.37 22.83
CA ILE A 34 -19.70 11.67 23.59
C ILE A 34 -19.38 12.70 24.69
N ILE A 35 -19.88 13.92 24.54
CA ILE A 35 -19.62 15.06 25.45
C ILE A 35 -20.91 15.47 26.15
N LEU A 36 -20.83 15.98 27.38
CA LEU A 36 -21.99 16.59 28.04
C LEU A 36 -22.39 17.88 27.31
N LYS A 37 -23.70 18.04 27.07
CA LYS A 37 -24.25 19.20 26.35
C LYS A 37 -23.87 20.53 27.00
N GLU A 38 -23.86 20.55 28.33
CA GLU A 38 -23.49 21.70 29.15
C GLU A 38 -22.72 21.23 30.41
N PRO A 39 -21.82 22.05 30.98
CA PRO A 39 -21.09 21.71 32.20
C PRO A 39 -22.09 21.47 33.36
N GLY A 40 -22.23 20.21 33.79
CA GLY A 40 -23.14 19.82 34.87
C GLY A 40 -24.49 19.25 34.44
N SER A 41 -24.75 19.12 33.13
CA SER A 41 -25.96 18.44 32.61
C SER A 41 -25.76 16.92 32.51
N SER A 42 -26.84 16.14 32.66
CA SER A 42 -26.86 14.70 32.39
C SER A 42 -27.10 14.36 30.91
N GLU A 43 -27.47 15.35 30.10
CA GLU A 43 -27.71 15.18 28.66
C GLU A 43 -26.37 15.08 27.90
N LYS A 44 -26.21 13.98 27.16
CA LYS A 44 -25.03 13.71 26.31
C LYS A 44 -25.31 14.14 24.87
N THR A 45 -24.35 14.82 24.25
CA THR A 45 -24.38 15.24 22.84
C THR A 45 -23.10 14.74 22.16
N LEU A 46 -23.16 14.50 20.84
CA LEU A 46 -21.97 14.16 20.09
C LEU A 46 -21.03 15.37 20.01
N ARG A 47 -19.73 15.10 20.08
CA ARG A 47 -18.68 16.09 19.90
C ARG A 47 -18.85 16.78 18.56
N THR A 48 -18.93 18.12 18.58
CA THR A 48 -18.84 18.91 17.35
C THR A 48 -17.50 18.68 16.68
N LEU A 49 -17.50 18.14 15.47
CA LEU A 49 -16.29 18.01 14.66
C LEU A 49 -15.81 19.41 14.28
N LEU A 50 -14.60 19.76 14.70
CA LEU A 50 -13.92 20.96 14.23
C LEU A 50 -13.25 20.64 12.89
N ARG A 51 -13.35 21.52 11.89
CA ARG A 51 -12.49 21.32 10.72
C ARG A 51 -11.04 21.46 11.17
N PRO A 52 -10.11 20.67 10.60
CA PRO A 52 -8.68 20.85 10.85
C PRO A 52 -8.20 22.29 10.63
N SER A 53 -8.84 23.03 9.71
CA SER A 53 -8.58 24.44 9.39
C SER A 53 -9.17 25.45 10.38
N ASP A 54 -10.09 25.06 11.28
CA ASP A 54 -10.73 25.99 12.22
C ASP A 54 -9.81 26.33 13.41
N LYS A 55 -8.66 25.64 13.56
CA LYS A 55 -7.57 26.11 14.41
C LYS A 55 -6.94 27.35 13.76
N VAL A 56 -7.28 28.52 14.28
CA VAL A 56 -6.64 29.78 13.89
C VAL A 56 -5.15 29.65 14.15
N SER A 57 -4.36 29.46 13.09
CA SER A 57 -2.92 29.71 13.12
C SER A 57 -2.76 31.19 13.45
N ASN A 58 -1.97 31.51 14.48
CA ASN A 58 -1.67 32.89 14.88
C ASN A 58 -0.92 33.68 13.78
N TYR A 59 -0.56 33.03 12.68
CA TYR A 59 0.06 33.63 11.51
C TYR A 59 -0.74 33.27 10.27
N TYR A 60 -1.19 34.29 9.53
CA TYR A 60 -1.72 34.09 8.19
C TYR A 60 -0.59 33.50 7.35
N LYS A 61 -0.77 32.30 6.82
CA LYS A 61 0.17 31.66 5.91
C LYS A 61 -0.63 31.07 4.77
N THR A 62 -0.30 31.47 3.55
CA THR A 62 -0.98 30.94 2.38
C THR A 62 -0.47 29.53 2.09
N THR A 63 -1.36 28.66 1.62
CA THR A 63 -1.02 27.29 1.25
C THR A 63 0.11 27.24 0.22
N SER A 64 0.19 28.21 -0.69
CA SER A 64 1.27 28.35 -1.67
C SER A 64 2.65 28.57 -1.03
N SER A 65 2.72 29.32 0.07
CA SER A 65 3.97 29.57 0.80
C SER A 65 4.46 28.37 1.60
N GLU A 66 3.60 27.38 1.84
CA GLU A 66 3.96 26.13 2.52
C GLU A 66 4.39 25.03 1.55
N ILE A 67 3.74 24.94 0.41
CA ILE A 67 4.00 23.90 -0.60
C ILE A 67 5.29 24.18 -1.38
N GLY A 68 5.63 25.44 -1.62
CA GLY A 68 6.81 25.83 -2.43
C GLY A 68 8.12 26.03 -1.67
N ALA A 69 8.20 25.72 -0.37
CA ALA A 69 9.39 25.98 0.44
C ALA A 69 10.38 24.81 0.40
N ASP A 70 11.53 24.98 -0.27
CA ASP A 70 12.60 23.96 -0.36
C ASP A 70 13.12 23.49 1.01
N VAL A 71 13.03 24.34 2.04
CA VAL A 71 13.42 24.01 3.43
C VAL A 71 12.21 24.21 4.34
N GLY A 72 11.73 23.11 4.93
CA GLY A 72 10.61 23.14 5.88
C GLY A 72 9.22 23.06 5.26
N ALA A 73 9.10 22.69 3.96
CA ALA A 73 7.83 22.26 3.39
C ALA A 73 7.21 21.17 4.28
N VAL A 74 5.92 21.29 4.53
CA VAL A 74 5.19 20.20 5.16
C VAL A 74 5.11 19.07 4.16
N LEU A 75 5.63 17.90 4.53
CA LEU A 75 5.51 16.70 3.71
C LEU A 75 4.03 16.50 3.34
N SER A 76 3.77 16.28 2.04
CA SER A 76 2.41 15.99 1.54
C SER A 76 1.77 14.76 2.20
N THR A 77 2.54 13.93 2.92
CA THR A 77 2.01 12.83 3.75
C THR A 77 1.27 13.30 5.00
N CYS A 78 1.51 14.52 5.49
CA CYS A 78 0.86 15.06 6.67
C CYS A 78 -0.44 15.83 6.37
N HIS A 79 -0.78 16.04 5.09
CA HIS A 79 -2.01 16.73 4.69
C HIS A 79 -2.72 15.98 3.56
N PRO A 80 -4.05 15.77 3.65
CA PRO A 80 -4.78 15.13 2.57
C PRO A 80 -4.69 15.99 1.30
N ILE A 81 -4.32 15.36 0.18
CA ILE A 81 -4.33 16.03 -1.12
C ILE A 81 -5.79 16.31 -1.47
N PHE A 82 -6.17 17.58 -1.51
CA PHE A 82 -7.50 18.00 -1.90
C PHE A 82 -7.63 17.99 -3.43
N GLY A 83 -8.09 16.87 -3.97
CA GLY A 83 -8.29 16.68 -5.41
C GLY A 83 -8.68 15.24 -5.74
N VAL A 84 -9.14 15.02 -6.97
CA VAL A 84 -9.42 13.67 -7.48
C VAL A 84 -8.25 13.27 -8.39
N PRO A 85 -7.51 12.19 -8.09
CA PRO A 85 -6.39 11.77 -8.92
C PRO A 85 -6.91 11.25 -10.28
N THR A 86 -6.09 11.41 -11.32
CA THR A 86 -6.41 10.90 -12.66
C THR A 86 -6.55 9.38 -12.67
N ILE A 87 -5.71 8.69 -11.89
CA ILE A 87 -5.82 7.26 -11.64
C ILE A 87 -6.42 7.08 -10.25
N ARG A 88 -7.63 6.51 -10.20
CA ARG A 88 -8.43 6.33 -8.99
C ARG A 88 -8.02 5.11 -8.18
N SER A 89 -6.72 4.99 -7.87
CA SER A 89 -6.18 3.93 -7.02
C SER A 89 -6.59 4.08 -5.55
N ASP A 90 -7.18 5.21 -5.18
CA ASP A 90 -7.78 5.48 -3.87
C ASP A 90 -9.05 4.66 -3.61
N ILE A 91 -9.73 4.20 -4.67
CA ILE A 91 -10.96 3.40 -4.57
C ILE A 91 -10.77 2.03 -5.22
N PRO A 92 -11.37 0.97 -4.65
CA PRO A 92 -11.29 -0.36 -5.24
C PRO A 92 -12.04 -0.40 -6.57
N ALA A 93 -11.47 -1.11 -7.54
CA ALA A 93 -12.13 -1.38 -8.82
C ALA A 93 -13.47 -2.10 -8.62
N PRO A 94 -14.54 -1.69 -9.32
CA PRO A 94 -15.84 -2.34 -9.22
C PRO A 94 -15.77 -3.75 -9.81
N ARG A 95 -16.39 -4.73 -9.13
CA ARG A 95 -16.44 -6.13 -9.60
C ARG A 95 -17.08 -6.28 -10.98
N ILE A 96 -18.08 -5.45 -11.27
CA ILE A 96 -18.76 -5.39 -12.56
C ILE A 96 -18.66 -3.94 -13.04
N ARG A 97 -17.82 -3.70 -14.05
CA ARG A 97 -17.65 -2.39 -14.67
C ARG A 97 -18.86 -2.09 -15.56
N ARG A 98 -19.36 -0.86 -15.52
CA ARG A 98 -20.38 -0.38 -16.47
C ARG A 98 -19.70 -0.10 -17.82
N ILE A 99 -20.43 -0.28 -18.93
CA ILE A 99 -19.90 0.00 -20.29
C ILE A 99 -19.52 1.48 -20.44
N SER A 100 -20.23 2.38 -19.76
CA SER A 100 -19.96 3.81 -19.78
C SER A 100 -18.89 4.27 -18.78
N ASP A 101 -18.30 3.36 -18.01
CA ASP A 101 -17.26 3.71 -17.06
C ASP A 101 -15.97 4.08 -17.80
N ARG A 102 -15.44 5.26 -17.49
CA ARG A 102 -14.22 5.82 -18.09
C ARG A 102 -13.09 5.98 -17.07
N THR A 103 -13.32 5.52 -15.84
CA THR A 103 -12.42 5.73 -14.72
C THR A 103 -11.32 4.68 -14.75
N ASN A 104 -10.06 5.11 -14.70
CA ASN A 104 -8.94 4.19 -14.53
C ASN A 104 -8.70 3.94 -13.03
N TYR A 105 -8.84 2.70 -12.58
CA TYR A 105 -8.64 2.30 -11.18
C TYR A 105 -7.20 1.88 -10.85
N GLY A 106 -6.28 1.99 -11.82
CA GLY A 106 -4.90 1.54 -11.67
C GLY A 106 -4.72 0.03 -11.84
N GLU A 107 -5.71 -0.66 -12.41
CA GLU A 107 -5.62 -2.10 -12.70
C GLU A 107 -5.27 -2.42 -14.15
N ASP A 108 -5.36 -1.43 -15.04
CA ASP A 108 -5.10 -1.61 -16.47
C ASP A 108 -3.58 -1.55 -16.75
N GLY A 109 -3.12 -2.34 -17.72
CA GLY A 109 -1.73 -2.39 -18.15
C GLY A 109 -1.29 -1.16 -18.97
N ASN A 110 0.01 -1.09 -19.27
CA ASN A 110 0.56 0.00 -20.05
C ASN A 110 0.17 -0.11 -21.54
N ALA A 111 0.27 0.98 -22.31
CA ALA A 111 -0.06 0.97 -23.74
C ALA A 111 0.72 -0.10 -24.54
N TYR A 112 1.93 -0.42 -24.10
CA TYR A 112 2.75 -1.49 -24.67
C TYR A 112 2.07 -2.86 -24.61
N SER A 113 1.42 -3.21 -23.49
CA SER A 113 0.72 -4.49 -23.31
C SER A 113 -0.49 -4.62 -24.25
N LEU A 114 -1.04 -3.50 -24.72
CA LEU A 114 -2.14 -3.48 -25.71
C LEU A 114 -1.64 -3.69 -27.14
N LEU A 115 -0.50 -3.10 -27.48
CA LEU A 115 0.11 -3.26 -28.81
C LEU A 115 0.74 -4.65 -28.98
N TYR A 116 1.31 -5.19 -27.90
CA TYR A 116 2.02 -6.46 -27.87
C TYR A 116 1.46 -7.35 -26.75
N PRO A 117 0.30 -7.98 -26.96
CA PRO A 117 -0.33 -8.79 -25.93
C PRO A 117 0.53 -10.02 -25.61
N THR A 118 0.75 -10.26 -24.32
CA THR A 118 1.46 -11.46 -23.84
C THR A 118 0.60 -12.70 -23.99
N ILE A 119 1.23 -13.88 -24.00
CA ILE A 119 0.53 -15.18 -24.02
C ILE A 119 -0.42 -15.30 -22.80
N PHE A 120 -0.01 -14.72 -21.66
CA PHE A 120 -0.81 -14.67 -20.45
C PHE A 120 -2.03 -13.75 -20.59
N GLY A 121 -1.87 -12.58 -21.23
CA GLY A 121 -2.97 -11.67 -21.52
C GLY A 121 -4.05 -12.30 -22.40
N GLN A 122 -3.66 -13.16 -23.35
CA GLN A 122 -4.62 -13.94 -24.16
C GLN A 122 -5.44 -14.95 -23.33
N LYS A 123 -4.90 -15.38 -22.19
CA LYS A 123 -5.57 -16.26 -21.23
C LYS A 123 -6.27 -15.48 -20.10
N GLY A 124 -6.28 -14.15 -20.17
CA GLY A 124 -6.89 -13.29 -19.16
C GLY A 124 -6.08 -13.16 -17.87
N VAL A 125 -4.78 -13.49 -17.92
CA VAL A 125 -3.85 -13.30 -16.80
C VAL A 125 -3.03 -12.04 -17.05
N PHE A 126 -3.16 -11.05 -16.15
CA PHE A 126 -2.55 -9.73 -16.30
C PHE A 126 -1.38 -9.53 -15.34
N GLU A 127 -0.62 -8.46 -15.53
CA GLU A 127 0.61 -8.14 -14.79
C GLU A 127 0.37 -8.13 -13.26
N ARG A 128 -0.75 -7.55 -12.83
CA ARG A 128 -1.20 -7.54 -11.42
C ARG A 128 -1.30 -8.92 -10.79
N ASP A 129 -1.65 -9.94 -11.58
CA ASP A 129 -1.85 -11.29 -11.07
C ASP A 129 -0.51 -11.94 -10.74
N PHE A 130 0.60 -11.51 -11.34
CA PHE A 130 1.94 -11.99 -10.98
C PHE A 130 2.43 -11.40 -9.66
N PHE A 131 2.10 -10.13 -9.40
CA PHE A 131 2.48 -9.41 -8.17
C PHE A 131 1.53 -9.64 -7.00
N LYS A 132 0.36 -10.26 -7.25
CA LYS A 132 -0.58 -10.62 -6.19
C LYS A 132 0.07 -11.56 -5.17
N THR A 133 0.01 -11.16 -3.90
CA THR A 133 0.48 -11.96 -2.77
C THR A 133 -0.42 -13.18 -2.58
N ARG A 134 0.22 -14.33 -2.32
CA ARG A 134 -0.46 -15.63 -2.24
C ARG A 134 0.06 -16.45 -1.07
N SER A 135 -0.75 -17.41 -0.64
CA SER A 135 -0.34 -18.37 0.37
C SER A 135 0.75 -19.31 -0.16
N LYS A 136 1.58 -19.84 0.73
CA LYS A 136 2.63 -20.81 0.40
C LYS A 136 2.08 -22.03 -0.35
N LYS A 137 0.91 -22.54 0.07
CA LYS A 137 0.23 -23.67 -0.55
C LYS A 137 -0.19 -23.36 -2.00
N GLU A 138 -0.81 -22.21 -2.23
CA GLU A 138 -1.25 -21.81 -3.58
C GLU A 138 -0.06 -21.67 -4.53
N ILE A 139 1.06 -21.10 -4.06
CA ILE A 139 2.28 -20.97 -4.85
C ILE A 139 2.89 -22.35 -5.17
N ALA A 140 2.92 -23.27 -4.22
CA ALA A 140 3.38 -24.64 -4.46
C ALA A 140 2.53 -25.34 -5.53
N GLU A 141 1.19 -25.22 -5.44
CA GLU A 141 0.27 -25.76 -6.45
C GLU A 141 0.52 -25.17 -7.84
N ILE A 142 0.74 -23.85 -7.94
CA ILE A 142 1.06 -23.17 -9.20
C ILE A 142 2.36 -23.74 -9.79
N LEU A 143 3.43 -23.86 -9.00
CA LEU A 143 4.72 -24.38 -9.48
C LEU A 143 4.61 -25.85 -9.93
N CYS A 144 3.91 -26.69 -9.18
CA CYS A 144 3.64 -28.07 -9.56
C CYS A 144 2.87 -28.16 -10.87
N ASN A 145 1.84 -27.32 -11.07
CA ASN A 145 1.05 -27.28 -12.31
C ASN A 145 1.87 -26.83 -13.52
N ILE A 146 2.90 -26.00 -13.31
CA ILE A 146 3.86 -25.61 -14.36
C ILE A 146 4.82 -26.75 -14.71
N GLY A 147 5.00 -27.73 -13.80
CA GLY A 147 5.93 -28.85 -13.94
C GLY A 147 7.27 -28.62 -13.21
N VAL A 148 7.35 -27.61 -12.33
CA VAL A 148 8.51 -27.37 -11.48
C VAL A 148 8.32 -28.16 -10.19
N ASN A 149 8.84 -29.38 -10.17
CA ASN A 149 8.80 -30.26 -9.00
C ASN A 149 10.02 -29.99 -8.11
N LEU A 150 9.85 -29.16 -7.08
CA LEU A 150 10.86 -28.94 -6.04
C LEU A 150 10.61 -29.88 -4.86
N SER A 151 11.67 -30.29 -4.19
CA SER A 151 11.52 -30.89 -2.85
C SER A 151 10.99 -29.86 -1.85
N GLU A 152 10.37 -30.30 -0.76
CA GLU A 152 9.85 -29.37 0.26
C GLU A 152 10.98 -28.51 0.86
N ASP A 153 12.17 -29.08 1.06
CA ASP A 153 13.33 -28.37 1.61
C ASP A 153 13.83 -27.27 0.66
N GLU A 154 13.89 -27.55 -0.64
CA GLU A 154 14.26 -26.57 -1.66
C GLU A 154 13.21 -25.46 -1.78
N PHE A 155 11.93 -25.84 -1.73
CA PHE A 155 10.84 -24.89 -1.77
C PHE A 155 10.85 -23.95 -0.56
N GLU A 156 11.10 -24.47 0.64
CA GLU A 156 11.27 -23.65 1.85
C GLU A 156 12.43 -22.68 1.72
N ASN A 157 13.57 -23.11 1.16
CA ASN A 157 14.71 -22.23 0.94
C ASN A 157 14.36 -21.09 -0.04
N VAL A 158 13.74 -21.42 -1.17
CA VAL A 158 13.29 -20.44 -2.17
C VAL A 158 12.27 -19.47 -1.57
N TRP A 159 11.31 -19.98 -0.78
CA TRP A 159 10.32 -19.16 -0.09
C TRP A 159 10.97 -18.16 0.87
N ASN A 160 11.93 -18.62 1.69
CA ASN A 160 12.66 -17.77 2.62
C ASN A 160 13.49 -16.70 1.92
N LEU A 161 14.11 -17.02 0.79
CA LEU A 161 14.83 -16.05 -0.04
C LEU A 161 13.88 -15.02 -0.66
N ALA A 162 12.74 -15.46 -1.17
CA ALA A 162 11.74 -14.58 -1.77
C ALA A 162 11.10 -13.65 -0.74
N SER A 163 10.80 -14.16 0.47
CA SER A 163 10.26 -13.38 1.58
C SER A 163 11.22 -12.27 2.00
N LYS A 164 12.53 -12.54 2.06
CA LYS A 164 13.56 -11.53 2.37
C LYS A 164 13.66 -10.39 1.35
N LYS A 165 13.27 -10.62 0.10
CA LYS A 165 13.27 -9.58 -0.94
C LYS A 165 12.08 -8.64 -0.85
N HIS A 166 10.99 -9.07 -0.23
CA HIS A 166 9.81 -8.23 -0.07
C HIS A 166 9.89 -7.45 1.24
N HIS A 167 9.58 -6.16 1.20
CA HIS A 167 9.61 -5.30 2.41
C HIS A 167 8.70 -5.81 3.54
N ARG A 168 7.60 -6.48 3.18
CA ARG A 168 6.60 -7.03 4.13
C ARG A 168 6.77 -8.52 4.44
N GLY A 169 7.75 -9.18 3.83
CA GLY A 169 7.86 -10.64 3.89
C GLY A 169 6.81 -11.43 3.07
N GLU A 170 5.82 -10.75 2.48
CA GLU A 170 4.85 -11.37 1.57
C GLU A 170 5.50 -11.86 0.27
N VAL A 171 4.95 -12.95 -0.30
CA VAL A 171 5.51 -13.58 -1.50
C VAL A 171 4.48 -13.61 -2.61
N CYS A 172 4.94 -13.24 -3.81
CA CYS A 172 4.19 -13.33 -5.06
C CYS A 172 4.93 -14.21 -6.08
N VAL A 173 4.27 -14.51 -7.20
CA VAL A 173 4.82 -15.41 -8.24
C VAL A 173 6.09 -14.82 -8.86
N GLU A 174 6.13 -13.50 -9.08
CA GLU A 174 7.29 -12.84 -9.66
C GLU A 174 8.51 -12.90 -8.72
N ASN A 175 8.31 -12.78 -7.40
CA ASN A 175 9.40 -12.91 -6.43
C ASN A 175 10.04 -14.29 -6.47
N ILE A 176 9.21 -15.35 -6.53
CA ILE A 176 9.69 -16.74 -6.62
C ILE A 176 10.45 -16.95 -7.92
N ARG A 177 9.90 -16.49 -9.05
CA ARG A 177 10.54 -16.56 -10.35
C ARG A 177 11.93 -15.91 -10.33
N ASN A 178 12.04 -14.70 -9.79
CA ASN A 178 13.31 -13.98 -9.69
C ASN A 178 14.35 -14.76 -8.86
N VAL A 179 13.94 -15.40 -7.76
CA VAL A 179 14.84 -16.22 -6.93
C VAL A 179 15.29 -17.48 -7.68
N LEU A 180 14.39 -18.17 -8.38
CA LEU A 180 14.73 -19.35 -9.16
C LEU A 180 15.69 -19.02 -10.32
N ASP A 181 15.44 -17.91 -11.01
CA ASP A 181 16.32 -17.42 -12.08
C ASP A 181 17.73 -17.11 -11.52
N GLU A 182 17.82 -16.43 -10.38
CA GLU A 182 19.11 -16.16 -9.72
C GLU A 182 19.87 -17.42 -9.31
N LEU A 183 19.18 -18.42 -8.74
CA LEU A 183 19.78 -19.70 -8.36
C LEU A 183 20.32 -20.42 -9.60
N GLN A 184 19.54 -20.48 -10.68
CA GLN A 184 19.98 -21.08 -11.94
C GLN A 184 21.17 -20.33 -12.55
N HIS A 185 21.17 -19.00 -12.48
CA HIS A 185 22.31 -18.18 -12.91
C HIS A 185 23.57 -18.46 -12.07
N ALA A 186 23.44 -18.60 -10.75
CA ALA A 186 24.54 -18.89 -9.84
C ALA A 186 25.15 -20.30 -10.05
N GLU A 187 24.35 -21.30 -10.39
CA GLU A 187 24.84 -22.63 -10.76
C GLU A 187 25.65 -22.60 -12.06
N ARG A 188 25.13 -21.90 -13.09
CA ARG A 188 25.81 -21.76 -14.38
C ARG A 188 27.16 -21.04 -14.26
N THR A 189 27.29 -20.05 -13.37
CA THR A 189 28.57 -19.34 -13.17
C THR A 189 29.59 -20.22 -12.46
N LYS A 190 29.19 -20.98 -11.44
CA LYS A 190 30.06 -21.96 -10.75
C LYS A 190 30.63 -23.00 -11.71
N CYS A 191 29.82 -23.52 -12.63
CA CYS A 191 30.28 -24.49 -13.64
C CYS A 191 31.28 -23.89 -14.64
N LYS A 192 31.21 -22.59 -14.94
CA LYS A 192 32.13 -21.91 -15.88
C LYS A 192 33.49 -21.56 -15.27
N THR A 193 33.55 -21.36 -13.95
CA THR A 193 34.79 -21.05 -13.22
C THR A 193 35.61 -22.29 -12.83
N ALA A 194 35.07 -23.50 -13.04
CA ALA A 194 35.72 -24.77 -12.72
C ALA A 194 36.50 -25.38 -13.91
N VAL A 195 36.76 -24.60 -14.96
CA VAL A 195 37.54 -24.99 -16.15
C VAL A 195 38.81 -24.14 -16.23
#